data_AF-A0A2N0HID6-F1
#
_entry.id   AF-A0A2N0HID6-F1
#
_cell.length_a   1.000
_cell.length_b   1.000
_cell.length_c   1.000
_cell.angle_alpha   90.00
_cell.angle_beta   90.00
_cell.angle_gamma   90.00
#
_symmetry.space_group_name_H-M   'P 1'
#
loop_
_entity.id
_entity.type
_entity.pdbx_description
1 polymer ?
#
loop_
_entity_poly.entity_id
_entity_poly.type
_entity_poly.pdbx_seq_one_letter_code
_entity_poly.pdbx_strand_id
1 'polypeptide(L)'
;MGKITIIANNFFENASGSIRDDGAQISNQSTKKVVQNSKKEISYDKNKDRKPPTDIRITKVEGPFDGNGKLVDKIVLGASYIFKATTTRKPTVPELKLLKWAVKLDDTEKQIILGAANYNKLEGDKIILPLKLNHTFENAKVYAFYQKADDAVCLDIKNKDVFHPYIIAQSRHRKGMNEEGTATHHDMMSKDMTDAEIITLNPDTKKWIDIVNKEGFQGIKKLADEMEDLLTDFSQGELEDINLKMYKKFVGNKEGDFSDEILTKAAKEHDSTKLFLKRLKENMKLQLQQNPNFVFEKQLLVNNDKNLYIPGTKIQRKDIPSPTYSDKYGGLGIAINDTWGYNVIITNFVKDEKKRTFAATFDIDFFDHYGLNSEDIDPKIKGGFFEPASFEGFLCWFILQHKCGYKPFCTVIKIKNKTVNETY
;
A
#
# COMPACT_ATOMS: atom_id res chain seq x y z
N MET A 1 35.38 -15.65 -8.82
CA MET A 1 36.40 -16.72 -8.85
C MET A 1 37.76 -16.05 -8.77
N GLY A 2 38.50 -16.24 -7.68
CA GLY A 2 39.83 -15.65 -7.50
C GLY A 2 40.89 -16.50 -8.20
N LYS A 3 41.71 -15.87 -9.04
CA LYS A 3 42.78 -16.53 -9.77
C LYS A 3 44.09 -16.24 -9.02
N ILE A 4 44.65 -17.24 -8.34
CA ILE A 4 45.97 -17.11 -7.72
C ILE A 4 47.01 -17.58 -8.74
N THR A 5 48.00 -16.73 -9.01
CA THR A 5 49.13 -17.03 -9.90
C THR A 5 50.41 -16.90 -9.10
N ILE A 6 51.17 -17.99 -8.98
CA ILE A 6 52.46 -18.02 -8.30
C ILE A 6 53.51 -18.39 -9.35
N ILE A 7 54.57 -17.57 -9.46
CA ILE A 7 55.67 -17.77 -10.41
C ILE A 7 56.96 -17.86 -9.60
N ALA A 8 57.60 -19.03 -9.61
CA ALA A 8 58.90 -19.25 -8.98
C ALA A 8 59.72 -20.26 -9.79
N ASN A 9 61.05 -20.10 -9.79
CA ASN A 9 61.97 -20.94 -10.58
C ASN A 9 62.10 -22.37 -10.05
N ASN A 10 61.86 -22.59 -8.75
CA ASN A 10 61.72 -23.91 -8.14
C ASN A 10 60.64 -23.81 -7.04
N PHE A 11 59.62 -24.66 -7.13
CA PHE A 11 58.59 -24.78 -6.10
C PHE A 11 58.62 -26.20 -5.54
N PHE A 12 58.73 -26.32 -4.22
CA PHE A 12 58.65 -27.59 -3.52
C PHE A 12 57.48 -27.50 -2.55
N GLU A 13 56.45 -28.32 -2.78
CA GLU A 13 55.32 -28.45 -1.88
C GLU A 13 55.23 -29.91 -1.43
N ASN A 14 55.23 -30.12 -0.12
CA ASN A 14 54.83 -31.39 0.46
C ASN A 14 53.30 -31.41 0.53
N ALA A 15 52.66 -31.75 -0.58
CA ALA A 15 51.22 -31.96 -0.59
C ALA A 15 50.90 -33.32 0.05
N SER A 16 50.37 -33.32 1.27
CA SER A 16 49.69 -34.48 1.85
C SER A 16 48.22 -34.43 1.46
N GLY A 17 47.87 -34.95 0.27
CA GLY A 17 46.49 -35.01 -0.20
C GLY A 17 46.32 -35.88 -1.45
N SER A 18 45.18 -36.56 -1.55
CA SER A 18 44.80 -37.38 -2.71
C SER A 18 44.28 -36.51 -3.87
N ILE A 19 44.37 -37.04 -5.10
CA ILE A 19 43.74 -36.47 -6.29
C ILE A 19 42.20 -36.42 -6.08
N ARG A 20 41.55 -35.41 -6.66
CA ARG A 20 40.12 -35.14 -6.49
C ARG A 20 39.29 -36.12 -7.34
N ASP A 21 38.67 -37.12 -6.71
CA ASP A 21 38.00 -38.24 -7.40
C ASP A 21 36.57 -37.95 -7.93
N ASP A 22 36.04 -36.72 -7.77
CA ASP A 22 34.66 -36.35 -8.12
C ASP A 22 34.52 -35.64 -9.49
N GLY A 23 35.64 -35.29 -10.13
CA GLY A 23 35.71 -34.64 -11.43
C GLY A 23 35.61 -35.62 -12.61
N ALA A 24 34.79 -35.30 -13.62
CA ALA A 24 34.64 -36.14 -14.80
C ALA A 24 35.86 -36.10 -15.75
N GLN A 25 36.64 -35.01 -15.71
CA GLN A 25 37.90 -34.83 -16.42
C GLN A 25 38.83 -34.00 -15.53
N ILE A 26 40.02 -34.51 -15.23
CA ILE A 26 41.08 -33.75 -14.59
C ILE A 26 42.12 -33.45 -15.67
N SER A 27 42.17 -32.21 -16.15
CA SER A 27 43.20 -31.78 -17.11
C SER A 27 44.33 -31.06 -16.39
N ASN A 28 45.53 -31.63 -16.41
CA ASN A 28 46.75 -30.92 -16.02
C ASN A 28 47.30 -30.20 -17.27
N GLN A 29 46.96 -28.92 -17.43
CA GLN A 29 47.49 -28.11 -18.53
C GLN A 29 48.76 -27.37 -18.07
N SER A 30 49.89 -27.63 -18.74
CA SER A 30 51.14 -26.86 -18.58
C SER A 30 51.56 -26.35 -19.95
N THR A 31 51.92 -25.07 -20.03
CA THR A 31 52.43 -24.46 -21.27
C THR A 31 53.92 -24.74 -21.51
N LYS A 32 54.63 -25.38 -20.57
CA LYS A 32 56.06 -25.74 -20.73
C LYS A 32 56.42 -27.16 -20.32
N LYS A 33 56.17 -27.61 -19.09
CA LYS A 33 56.48 -29.01 -18.69
C LYS A 33 55.66 -29.46 -17.48
N VAL A 34 55.27 -30.73 -17.48
CA VAL A 34 54.82 -31.50 -16.31
C VAL A 34 55.77 -32.68 -16.15
N VAL A 35 56.30 -32.92 -14.94
CA VAL A 35 57.17 -34.07 -14.66
C VAL A 35 56.61 -34.84 -13.48
N GLN A 36 56.45 -36.15 -13.66
CA GLN A 36 56.06 -37.07 -12.60
C GLN A 36 57.12 -38.18 -12.54
N ASN A 37 57.64 -38.44 -11.35
CA ASN A 37 58.66 -39.44 -11.10
C ASN A 37 58.15 -40.47 -10.10
N SER A 38 58.38 -41.75 -10.37
CA SER A 38 58.13 -42.84 -9.41
C SER A 38 59.29 -43.81 -9.42
N LYS A 39 59.58 -44.38 -8.24
CA LYS A 39 60.62 -45.43 -8.08
C LYS A 39 60.11 -46.83 -8.42
N LYS A 40 58.79 -47.05 -8.54
CA LYS A 40 58.19 -48.37 -8.83
C LYS A 40 57.20 -48.34 -9.99
N GLU A 41 56.19 -47.46 -9.97
CA GLU A 41 55.24 -47.25 -11.08
C GLU A 41 54.44 -45.94 -10.86
N ILE A 42 53.99 -45.29 -11.94
CA ILE A 42 52.94 -44.26 -11.91
C ILE A 42 51.69 -44.91 -12.48
N SER A 43 50.78 -45.36 -11.61
CA SER A 43 49.49 -45.90 -12.03
C SER A 43 48.43 -44.81 -11.90
N TYR A 44 47.74 -44.53 -13.00
CA TYR A 44 46.45 -43.87 -12.97
C TYR A 44 45.43 -45.00 -12.90
N ASP A 45 44.94 -45.29 -11.69
CA ASP A 45 43.94 -46.34 -11.45
C ASP A 45 42.91 -46.35 -12.59
N LYS A 46 42.71 -47.52 -13.23
CA LYS A 46 41.69 -47.72 -14.28
C LYS A 46 40.38 -47.10 -13.82
N ASN A 47 39.81 -46.20 -14.65
CA ASN A 47 38.51 -45.53 -14.49
C ASN A 47 37.69 -46.09 -13.32
N LYS A 48 37.99 -45.61 -12.10
CA LYS A 48 37.14 -45.92 -10.96
C LYS A 48 35.79 -45.27 -11.23
N ASP A 49 34.71 -45.98 -10.92
CA ASP A 49 33.38 -45.37 -10.98
C ASP A 49 33.40 -44.07 -10.21
N ARG A 50 32.85 -43.02 -10.83
CA ARG A 50 32.84 -41.68 -10.27
C ARG A 50 32.29 -41.74 -8.86
N LYS A 51 33.09 -41.33 -7.87
CA LYS A 51 32.59 -41.21 -6.50
C LYS A 51 31.49 -40.14 -6.51
N PRO A 52 30.36 -40.36 -5.83
CA PRO A 52 29.30 -39.37 -5.76
C PRO A 52 29.87 -38.05 -5.21
N PRO A 53 29.41 -36.88 -5.70
CA PRO A 53 29.87 -35.60 -5.23
C PRO A 53 29.81 -35.53 -3.70
N THR A 54 30.92 -35.13 -3.06
CA THR A 54 30.96 -34.97 -1.61
C THR A 54 30.00 -33.87 -1.16
N ASP A 55 29.92 -32.80 -1.96
CA ASP A 55 29.02 -31.67 -1.72
C ASP A 55 27.60 -32.01 -2.18
N ILE A 56 26.64 -31.91 -1.26
CA ILE A 56 25.23 -31.96 -1.59
C ILE A 56 24.81 -30.65 -2.27
N ARG A 57 24.15 -30.74 -3.43
CA ARG A 57 23.64 -29.60 -4.18
C ARG A 57 22.20 -29.82 -4.58
N ILE A 58 21.44 -28.73 -4.69
CA ILE A 58 20.11 -28.77 -5.30
C ILE A 58 20.28 -28.77 -6.81
N THR A 59 19.57 -29.66 -7.49
CA THR A 59 19.58 -29.79 -8.96
C THR A 59 18.25 -29.39 -9.58
N LYS A 60 17.16 -29.42 -8.81
CA LYS A 60 15.82 -29.07 -9.29
C LYS A 60 14.92 -28.62 -8.14
N VAL A 61 14.06 -27.65 -8.39
CA VAL A 61 12.95 -27.26 -7.53
C VAL A 61 11.64 -27.45 -8.31
N GLU A 62 10.62 -28.02 -7.68
CA GLU A 62 9.35 -28.38 -8.29
C GLU A 62 8.17 -28.00 -7.40
N GLY A 63 7.02 -27.75 -8.02
CA GLY A 63 5.77 -27.35 -7.36
C GLY A 63 5.07 -26.22 -8.12
N PRO A 64 4.11 -25.52 -7.48
CA PRO A 64 3.43 -25.92 -6.25
C PRO A 64 2.57 -27.18 -6.47
N PHE A 65 2.53 -28.08 -5.49
CA PHE A 65 1.62 -29.22 -5.46
C PHE A 65 0.53 -29.04 -4.39
N ASP A 66 -0.67 -29.55 -4.65
CA ASP A 66 -1.72 -29.66 -3.64
C ASP A 66 -1.43 -30.80 -2.64
N GLY A 67 -2.31 -30.98 -1.65
CA GLY A 67 -2.18 -32.03 -0.64
C GLY A 67 -2.24 -33.46 -1.18
N ASN A 68 -2.69 -33.65 -2.42
CA ASN A 68 -2.75 -34.94 -3.12
C ASN A 68 -1.57 -35.13 -4.08
N GLY A 69 -0.63 -34.19 -4.13
CA GLY A 69 0.54 -34.25 -5.01
C GLY A 69 0.28 -33.84 -6.46
N LYS A 70 -0.88 -33.23 -6.77
CA LYS A 70 -1.19 -32.71 -8.11
C LYS A 70 -0.61 -31.30 -8.28
N LEU A 71 -0.05 -31.00 -9.45
CA LEU A 71 0.46 -29.67 -9.77
C LEU A 71 -0.69 -28.64 -9.75
N VAL A 72 -0.42 -27.45 -9.23
CA VAL A 72 -1.40 -26.36 -9.10
C VAL A 72 -0.99 -25.19 -9.99
N ASP A 73 -1.89 -24.78 -10.88
CA ASP A 73 -1.67 -23.63 -11.77
C ASP A 73 -2.11 -22.29 -11.15
N LYS A 74 -2.98 -22.33 -10.13
CA LYS A 74 -3.54 -21.16 -9.46
C LYS A 74 -3.26 -21.18 -7.96
N ILE A 75 -2.47 -20.22 -7.48
CA ILE A 75 -2.15 -20.09 -6.06
C ILE A 75 -3.18 -19.22 -5.37
N VAL A 76 -3.82 -19.77 -4.34
CA VAL A 76 -4.69 -19.04 -3.40
C VAL A 76 -3.83 -18.55 -2.24
N LEU A 77 -3.89 -17.26 -1.94
CA LEU A 77 -3.11 -16.67 -0.84
C LEU A 77 -3.48 -17.28 0.51
N GLY A 78 -2.47 -17.51 1.36
CA GLY A 78 -2.63 -18.13 2.68
C GLY A 78 -2.87 -19.65 2.68
N ALA A 79 -3.17 -20.25 1.53
CA ALA A 79 -3.20 -21.70 1.37
C ALA A 79 -1.77 -22.28 1.36
N SER A 80 -1.63 -23.50 1.88
CA SER A 80 -0.35 -24.20 1.93
C SER A 80 -0.19 -25.10 0.70
N TYR A 81 0.95 -25.01 0.04
CA TYR A 81 1.33 -25.85 -1.10
C TYR A 81 2.64 -26.57 -0.82
N ILE A 82 2.81 -27.74 -1.43
CA ILE A 82 4.04 -28.53 -1.27
C ILE A 82 5.01 -28.14 -2.38
N PHE A 83 6.25 -27.85 -1.99
CA PHE A 83 7.39 -27.66 -2.88
C PHE A 83 8.39 -28.78 -2.66
N LYS A 84 9.04 -29.25 -3.74
CA LYS A 84 9.99 -30.36 -3.71
C LYS A 84 11.34 -29.91 -4.24
N ALA A 85 12.41 -30.30 -3.57
CA ALA A 85 13.79 -30.08 -4.00
C ALA A 85 14.48 -31.42 -4.24
N THR A 86 15.16 -31.55 -5.38
CA THR A 86 15.96 -32.72 -5.75
C THR A 86 17.43 -32.41 -5.49
N THR A 87 18.14 -33.38 -4.90
CA THR A 87 19.55 -33.25 -4.54
C THR A 87 20.45 -34.16 -5.37
N THR A 88 21.75 -33.85 -5.46
CA THR A 88 22.76 -34.69 -6.15
C THR A 88 22.94 -36.08 -5.52
N ARG A 89 22.65 -36.20 -4.22
CA ARG A 89 22.63 -37.44 -3.45
C ARG A 89 21.62 -37.32 -2.31
N LYS A 90 21.24 -38.44 -1.70
CA LYS A 90 20.37 -38.44 -0.52
C LYS A 90 21.01 -37.58 0.62
N PRO A 91 20.27 -36.62 1.20
CA PRO A 91 20.75 -35.82 2.30
C PRO A 91 20.83 -36.62 3.60
N THR A 92 21.80 -36.30 4.44
CA THR A 92 21.83 -36.74 5.85
C THR A 92 20.82 -35.93 6.69
N VAL A 93 20.49 -36.42 7.88
CA VAL A 93 19.57 -35.73 8.80
C VAL A 93 20.03 -34.30 9.16
N PRO A 94 21.33 -34.04 9.44
CA PRO A 94 21.81 -32.68 9.63
C PRO A 94 21.67 -31.82 8.37
N GLU A 95 21.99 -32.36 7.19
CA GLU A 95 21.88 -31.64 5.92
C GLU A 95 20.42 -31.28 5.60
N LEU A 96 19.43 -32.09 5.97
CA LEU A 96 18.02 -31.71 5.81
C LEU A 96 17.68 -30.41 6.55
N LYS A 97 18.25 -30.21 7.74
CA LYS A 97 18.05 -29.02 8.58
C LYS A 97 18.88 -27.81 8.14
N LEU A 98 19.82 -27.98 7.22
CA LEU A 98 20.63 -26.89 6.67
C LEU A 98 20.08 -26.34 5.36
N LEU A 99 19.16 -27.05 4.70
CA LEU A 99 18.54 -26.58 3.46
C LEU A 99 17.66 -25.36 3.74
N LYS A 100 17.99 -24.24 3.08
CA LYS A 100 17.24 -22.99 3.14
C LYS A 100 16.33 -22.86 1.93
N TRP A 101 15.28 -22.07 2.11
CA TRP A 101 14.37 -21.70 1.04
C TRP A 101 14.27 -20.18 0.95
N ALA A 102 14.06 -19.68 -0.27
CA ALA A 102 13.81 -18.27 -0.53
C ALA A 102 12.70 -18.13 -1.56
N VAL A 103 12.06 -16.97 -1.56
CA VAL A 103 11.09 -16.56 -2.56
C VAL A 103 11.47 -15.18 -3.09
N LYS A 104 11.29 -14.98 -4.39
CA LYS A 104 11.30 -13.66 -5.02
C LYS A 104 9.93 -13.46 -5.66
N LEU A 105 9.19 -12.45 -5.24
CA LEU A 105 7.87 -12.12 -5.78
C LEU A 105 8.02 -10.95 -6.75
N ASP A 106 7.60 -11.10 -7.99
CA ASP A 106 7.75 -10.12 -9.06
C ASP A 106 9.18 -9.56 -9.12
N ASP A 107 9.31 -8.23 -9.16
CA ASP A 107 10.60 -7.52 -9.20
C ASP A 107 11.12 -7.12 -7.81
N THR A 108 10.59 -7.72 -6.73
CA THR A 108 11.08 -7.47 -5.36
C THR A 108 12.42 -8.16 -5.09
N GLU A 109 13.07 -7.79 -3.99
CA GLU A 109 14.28 -8.49 -3.55
C GLU A 109 13.99 -9.94 -3.13
N LYS A 110 14.99 -10.80 -3.29
CA LYS A 110 14.92 -12.21 -2.90
C LYS A 110 14.89 -12.32 -1.36
N GLN A 111 13.81 -12.85 -0.81
CA GLN A 111 13.61 -12.98 0.63
C GLN A 111 13.84 -14.43 1.09
N ILE A 112 14.68 -14.62 2.10
CA ILE A 112 14.88 -15.93 2.74
C ILE A 112 13.69 -16.23 3.64
N ILE A 113 13.12 -17.44 3.52
CA ILE A 113 11.99 -17.89 4.33
C ILE A 113 12.54 -18.36 5.68
N LEU A 114 12.47 -17.49 6.68
CA LEU A 114 12.98 -17.77 8.02
C LEU A 114 12.27 -18.97 8.65
N GLY A 115 13.03 -19.86 9.29
CA GLY A 115 12.51 -21.05 9.96
C GLY A 115 12.09 -22.20 9.03
N ALA A 116 12.06 -22.02 7.70
CA ALA A 116 11.65 -23.06 6.74
C ALA A 116 12.45 -24.36 6.88
N ALA A 117 13.72 -24.26 7.27
CA ALA A 117 14.61 -25.42 7.43
C ALA A 117 14.10 -26.46 8.45
N ASN A 118 13.34 -26.02 9.46
CA ASN A 118 12.75 -26.90 10.47
C ASN A 118 11.59 -27.74 9.94
N TYR A 119 11.01 -27.34 8.80
CA TYR A 119 9.85 -27.98 8.19
C TYR A 119 10.22 -28.88 7.00
N ASN A 120 11.50 -28.94 6.62
CA ASN A 120 11.99 -29.85 5.59
C ASN A 120 11.74 -31.30 6.01
N LYS A 121 11.12 -32.07 5.13
CA LYS A 121 10.93 -33.52 5.29
C LYS A 121 11.49 -34.25 4.09
N LEU A 122 11.93 -35.48 4.28
CA LEU A 122 12.35 -36.34 3.17
C LEU A 122 11.16 -37.22 2.75
N GLU A 123 10.80 -37.16 1.48
CA GLU A 123 9.78 -38.02 0.85
C GLU A 123 10.43 -38.73 -0.33
N GLY A 124 10.75 -40.02 -0.16
CA GLY A 124 11.60 -40.75 -1.10
C GLY A 124 12.99 -40.12 -1.19
N ASP A 125 13.36 -39.67 -2.39
CA ASP A 125 14.65 -39.02 -2.67
C ASP A 125 14.54 -37.48 -2.79
N LYS A 126 13.37 -36.90 -2.45
CA LYS A 126 13.14 -35.45 -2.54
C LYS A 126 12.91 -34.86 -1.16
N ILE A 127 13.40 -33.64 -0.99
CA ILE A 127 13.13 -32.84 0.21
C ILE A 127 11.87 -32.02 -0.06
N ILE A 128 10.87 -32.11 0.81
CA ILE A 128 9.61 -31.42 0.68
C ILE A 128 9.48 -30.31 1.73
N LEU A 129 8.86 -29.19 1.32
CA LEU A 129 8.50 -28.08 2.19
C LEU A 129 7.06 -27.66 1.90
N PRO A 130 6.15 -27.76 2.89
CA PRO A 130 4.88 -27.05 2.85
C PRO A 130 5.11 -25.54 3.07
N LEU A 131 4.69 -24.72 2.12
CA LEU A 131 4.86 -23.27 2.15
C LEU A 131 3.54 -22.56 1.86
N LYS A 132 3.30 -21.45 2.57
CA LYS A 132 2.20 -20.51 2.30
C LYS A 132 2.77 -19.24 1.67
N LEU A 133 2.14 -18.80 0.58
CA LEU A 133 2.41 -17.49 -0.02
C LEU A 133 1.31 -16.52 0.43
N ASN A 134 1.69 -15.47 1.15
CA ASN A 134 0.76 -14.57 1.82
C ASN A 134 0.64 -13.19 1.16
N HIS A 135 1.36 -12.96 0.06
CA HIS A 135 1.35 -11.72 -0.70
C HIS A 135 0.91 -12.01 -2.13
N THR A 136 0.16 -11.10 -2.74
CA THR A 136 -0.15 -11.12 -4.17
C THR A 136 1.12 -11.04 -5.00
N PHE A 137 1.21 -11.82 -6.07
CA PHE A 137 2.32 -11.80 -7.03
C PHE A 137 1.84 -12.30 -8.39
N GLU A 138 2.30 -11.72 -9.49
CA GLU A 138 2.05 -12.26 -10.83
C GLU A 138 3.07 -13.36 -11.15
N ASN A 139 4.33 -13.11 -10.78
CA ASN A 139 5.45 -14.00 -10.99
C ASN A 139 6.12 -14.29 -9.65
N ALA A 140 6.46 -15.54 -9.39
CA ALA A 140 7.26 -15.90 -8.22
C ALA A 140 8.38 -16.84 -8.62
N LYS A 141 9.53 -16.68 -7.98
CA LYS A 141 10.63 -17.65 -8.05
C LYS A 141 10.84 -18.26 -6.69
N VAL A 142 10.77 -19.58 -6.62
CA VAL A 142 11.04 -20.34 -5.38
C VAL A 142 12.39 -21.03 -5.51
N TYR A 143 13.22 -20.87 -4.48
CA TYR A 143 14.59 -21.38 -4.44
C TYR A 143 14.76 -22.34 -3.27
N ALA A 144 15.54 -23.39 -3.47
CA ALA A 144 16.07 -24.22 -2.41
C ALA A 144 17.61 -24.23 -2.52
N PHE A 145 18.33 -24.03 -1.41
CA PHE A 145 19.79 -23.91 -1.45
C PHE A 145 20.46 -24.17 -0.10
N TYR A 146 21.70 -24.66 -0.15
CA TYR A 146 22.55 -24.84 1.04
C TYR A 146 23.40 -23.61 1.36
N GLN A 147 24.08 -23.05 0.34
CA GLN A 147 24.98 -21.89 0.50
C GLN A 147 24.37 -20.63 -0.10
N LYS A 148 24.04 -20.65 -1.39
CA LYS A 148 23.48 -19.50 -2.13
C LYS A 148 22.38 -19.95 -3.09
N ALA A 149 21.31 -19.17 -3.19
CA ALA A 149 20.27 -19.37 -4.19
C ALA A 149 20.82 -19.10 -5.60
N ASP A 150 20.50 -20.00 -6.53
CA ASP A 150 20.91 -19.93 -7.94
C ASP A 150 19.65 -19.75 -8.81
N ASP A 151 19.67 -18.77 -9.70
CA ASP A 151 18.54 -18.51 -10.61
C ASP A 151 18.42 -19.59 -11.70
N ALA A 152 19.49 -20.36 -11.95
CA ALA A 152 19.44 -21.54 -12.80
C ALA A 152 18.76 -22.75 -12.12
N VAL A 153 18.61 -22.72 -10.79
CA VAL A 153 18.02 -23.81 -9.99
C VAL A 153 16.90 -23.24 -9.12
N CYS A 154 15.87 -22.75 -9.79
CA CYS A 154 14.66 -22.24 -9.17
C CYS A 154 13.41 -22.77 -9.87
N LEU A 155 12.26 -22.58 -9.24
CA LEU A 155 10.95 -22.81 -9.82
C LEU A 155 10.34 -21.44 -10.16
N ASP A 156 10.09 -21.19 -11.44
CA ASP A 156 9.27 -20.06 -11.89
C ASP A 156 7.78 -20.42 -11.80
N ILE A 157 7.00 -19.55 -11.16
CA ILE A 157 5.56 -19.68 -10.97
C ILE A 157 4.91 -18.45 -11.60
N LYS A 158 3.89 -18.66 -12.42
CA LYS A 158 3.04 -17.58 -12.94
C LYS A 158 1.65 -17.72 -12.35
N ASN A 159 1.23 -16.74 -11.56
CA ASN A 159 -0.12 -16.67 -11.04
C ASN A 159 -0.94 -15.74 -11.94
N LYS A 160 -1.60 -16.31 -12.94
CA LYS A 160 -2.28 -15.52 -13.99
C LYS A 160 -3.55 -14.80 -13.51
N ASP A 161 -4.04 -15.14 -12.32
CA ASP A 161 -5.29 -14.63 -11.75
C ASP A 161 -5.06 -13.66 -10.58
N VAL A 162 -3.99 -12.86 -10.63
CA VAL A 162 -3.82 -11.78 -9.64
C VAL A 162 -4.91 -10.75 -9.86
N PHE A 163 -5.70 -10.53 -8.82
CA PHE A 163 -6.62 -9.42 -8.82
C PHE A 163 -5.84 -8.11 -8.75
N HIS A 164 -5.87 -7.32 -9.83
CA HIS A 164 -5.25 -6.00 -9.85
C HIS A 164 -6.20 -4.98 -9.28
N PRO A 165 -5.79 -4.23 -8.24
CA PRO A 165 -6.63 -3.19 -7.68
C PRO A 165 -6.99 -2.14 -8.73
N TYR A 166 -8.22 -1.68 -8.70
CA TYR A 166 -8.68 -0.58 -9.54
C TYR A 166 -9.79 0.21 -8.84
N ILE A 167 -10.03 1.44 -9.30
CA ILE A 167 -11.13 2.26 -8.81
C ILE A 167 -12.43 1.62 -9.29
N ILE A 168 -13.24 1.13 -8.35
CA ILE A 168 -14.55 0.55 -8.64
C ILE A 168 -15.68 1.56 -8.43
N ALA A 169 -15.47 2.59 -7.63
CA ALA A 169 -16.40 3.71 -7.48
C ALA A 169 -15.63 5.01 -7.24
N GLN A 170 -16.16 6.12 -7.74
CA GLN A 170 -15.57 7.44 -7.58
C GLN A 170 -16.65 8.51 -7.61
N SER A 171 -16.52 9.54 -6.79
CA SER A 171 -17.32 10.76 -6.95
C SER A 171 -16.94 11.50 -8.24
N ARG A 172 -17.77 12.46 -8.67
CA ARG A 172 -17.44 13.42 -9.75
C ARG A 172 -16.23 14.27 -9.38
N HIS A 173 -16.22 14.76 -8.14
CA HIS A 173 -15.21 15.69 -7.65
C HIS A 173 -13.83 15.04 -7.52
N ARG A 174 -12.80 15.86 -7.65
CA ARG A 174 -11.38 15.47 -7.58
C ARG A 174 -10.70 16.25 -6.46
N LYS A 175 -9.84 15.58 -5.70
CA LYS A 175 -9.12 16.16 -4.57
C LYS A 175 -8.40 17.46 -4.99
N GLY A 176 -8.67 18.55 -4.26
CA GLY A 176 -8.10 19.88 -4.50
C GLY A 176 -8.61 20.65 -5.73
N MET A 177 -9.55 20.09 -6.51
CA MET A 177 -10.03 20.68 -7.76
C MET A 177 -11.46 21.20 -7.63
N ASN A 178 -11.87 22.12 -8.51
CA ASN A 178 -13.24 22.60 -8.70
C ASN A 178 -14.22 21.49 -9.18
N GLU A 179 -15.51 21.81 -9.23
CA GLU A 179 -16.58 20.85 -9.59
C GLU A 179 -16.38 20.18 -10.97
N GLU A 180 -15.75 20.91 -11.91
CA GLU A 180 -15.41 20.44 -13.25
C GLU A 180 -14.12 19.61 -13.29
N GLY A 181 -13.29 19.67 -12.24
CA GLY A 181 -11.97 19.04 -12.21
C GLY A 181 -10.95 19.69 -13.16
N THR A 182 -11.13 20.96 -13.49
CA THR A 182 -10.33 21.70 -14.48
C THR A 182 -9.37 22.71 -13.86
N ALA A 183 -9.64 23.17 -12.64
CA ALA A 183 -8.83 24.13 -11.91
C ALA A 183 -8.84 23.83 -10.40
N THR A 184 -7.98 24.53 -9.65
CA THR A 184 -7.98 24.50 -8.18
C THR A 184 -9.32 24.98 -7.62
N HIS A 185 -9.82 24.33 -6.57
CA HIS A 185 -11.05 24.74 -5.90
C HIS A 185 -10.88 26.12 -5.21
N HIS A 186 -11.98 26.87 -5.04
CA HIS A 186 -11.94 28.19 -4.38
C HIS A 186 -11.46 28.10 -2.92
N ASP A 187 -11.89 27.09 -2.17
CA ASP A 187 -11.42 26.79 -0.81
C ASP A 187 -9.91 26.50 -0.75
N MET A 188 -9.29 26.22 -1.90
CA MET A 188 -7.88 25.88 -2.01
C MET A 188 -7.02 27.07 -2.48
N MET A 189 -7.62 28.25 -2.68
CA MET A 189 -6.90 29.47 -3.08
C MET A 189 -6.25 30.16 -1.87
N SER A 190 -5.20 30.93 -2.11
CA SER A 190 -4.51 31.71 -1.06
C SER A 190 -3.80 32.92 -1.67
N LYS A 191 -3.67 33.99 -0.87
CA LYS A 191 -3.02 35.25 -1.29
C LYS A 191 -3.57 35.81 -2.62
N ASP A 192 -4.87 35.74 -2.80
CA ASP A 192 -5.59 35.97 -4.03
C ASP A 192 -6.60 37.12 -3.94
N MET A 193 -6.72 37.77 -2.76
CA MET A 193 -7.63 38.89 -2.56
C MET A 193 -6.93 40.11 -1.94
N THR A 194 -7.41 41.29 -2.32
CA THR A 194 -7.02 42.59 -1.75
C THR A 194 -7.87 42.95 -0.53
N ASP A 195 -7.35 43.84 0.31
CA ASP A 195 -8.08 44.35 1.49
C ASP A 195 -9.46 44.91 1.14
N ALA A 196 -9.56 45.64 0.01
CA ALA A 196 -10.81 46.23 -0.44
C ALA A 196 -11.86 45.17 -0.84
N GLU A 197 -11.43 44.07 -1.49
CA GLU A 197 -12.32 42.97 -1.86
C GLU A 197 -12.85 42.26 -0.61
N ILE A 198 -11.97 41.95 0.35
CA ILE A 198 -12.36 41.27 1.60
C ILE A 198 -13.33 42.13 2.43
N ILE A 199 -13.05 43.43 2.58
CA ILE A 199 -13.92 44.36 3.32
C ILE A 199 -15.27 44.55 2.61
N THR A 200 -15.28 44.57 1.28
CA THR A 200 -16.52 44.68 0.51
C THR A 200 -17.40 43.44 0.67
N LEU A 201 -16.76 42.26 0.73
CA LEU A 201 -17.44 40.99 0.95
C LEU A 201 -18.04 40.90 2.36
N ASN A 202 -17.26 41.24 3.37
CA ASN A 202 -17.75 41.33 4.75
C ASN A 202 -17.09 42.51 5.49
N PRO A 203 -17.85 43.58 5.79
CA PRO A 203 -17.34 44.77 6.49
C PRO A 203 -16.72 44.50 7.86
N ASP A 204 -17.13 43.44 8.57
CA ASP A 204 -16.62 43.11 9.90
C ASP A 204 -15.16 42.63 9.86
N THR A 205 -14.67 42.22 8.69
CA THR A 205 -13.24 41.90 8.47
C THR A 205 -12.34 43.13 8.58
N LYS A 206 -12.89 44.34 8.43
CA LYS A 206 -12.10 45.58 8.42
C LYS A 206 -11.26 45.75 9.69
N LYS A 207 -11.84 45.44 10.85
CA LYS A 207 -11.12 45.58 12.14
C LYS A 207 -9.87 44.70 12.19
N TRP A 208 -9.97 43.47 11.68
CA TRP A 208 -8.89 42.50 11.67
C TRP A 208 -7.82 42.83 10.63
N ILE A 209 -8.24 43.31 9.45
CA ILE A 209 -7.34 43.83 8.42
C ILE A 209 -6.56 45.03 8.93
N ASP A 210 -7.22 45.98 9.60
CA ASP A 210 -6.57 47.16 10.18
C ASP A 210 -5.55 46.75 11.27
N ILE A 211 -5.85 45.72 12.08
CA ILE A 211 -4.90 45.12 13.05
C ILE A 211 -3.67 44.56 12.33
N VAL A 212 -3.86 43.74 11.29
CA VAL A 212 -2.74 43.17 10.50
C VAL A 212 -1.90 44.28 9.87
N ASN A 213 -2.52 45.27 9.26
CA ASN A 213 -1.82 46.36 8.57
C ASN A 213 -1.04 47.26 9.54
N LYS A 214 -1.55 47.47 10.76
CA LYS A 214 -0.90 48.32 11.77
C LYS A 214 0.17 47.58 12.56
N GLU A 215 -0.05 46.33 12.91
CA GLU A 215 0.79 45.57 13.86
C GLU A 215 1.67 44.51 13.19
N GLY A 216 1.51 44.29 11.88
CA GLY A 216 2.30 43.32 11.12
C GLY A 216 2.20 41.92 11.71
N PHE A 217 3.35 41.33 12.03
CA PHE A 217 3.44 39.97 12.57
C PHE A 217 2.61 39.75 13.85
N GLN A 218 2.54 40.75 14.75
CA GLN A 218 1.72 40.61 15.96
C GLN A 218 0.23 40.61 15.65
N GLY A 219 -0.20 41.37 14.64
CA GLY A 219 -1.58 41.33 14.16
C GLY A 219 -1.93 39.97 13.57
N ILE A 220 -1.04 39.41 12.74
CA ILE A 220 -1.21 38.05 12.18
C ILE A 220 -1.33 37.00 13.31
N LYS A 221 -0.53 37.13 14.37
CA LYS A 221 -0.62 36.23 15.53
C LYS A 221 -1.99 36.30 16.21
N LYS A 222 -2.54 37.50 16.40
CA LYS A 222 -3.90 37.66 16.97
C LYS A 222 -4.97 36.97 16.13
N LEU A 223 -4.90 37.07 14.80
CA LEU A 223 -5.82 36.34 13.92
C LEU A 223 -5.67 34.82 14.07
N ALA A 224 -4.43 34.33 14.23
CA ALA A 224 -4.17 32.92 14.46
C ALA A 224 -4.73 32.44 15.80
N ASP A 225 -4.57 33.24 16.86
CA ASP A 225 -5.15 32.98 18.18
C ASP A 225 -6.70 32.89 18.11
N GLU A 226 -7.38 33.79 17.39
CA GLU A 226 -8.84 33.73 17.18
C GLU A 226 -9.31 32.51 16.37
N MET A 227 -8.51 32.06 15.40
CA MET A 227 -8.78 30.82 14.68
C MET A 227 -8.60 29.61 15.60
N GLU A 228 -7.59 29.63 16.49
CA GLU A 228 -7.37 28.58 17.48
C GLU A 228 -8.54 28.49 18.46
N ASP A 229 -9.01 29.62 18.98
CA ASP A 229 -10.17 29.71 19.88
C ASP A 229 -11.43 29.12 19.22
N LEU A 230 -11.71 29.49 17.96
CA LEU A 230 -12.80 28.91 17.17
C LEU A 230 -12.71 27.38 17.12
N LEU A 231 -11.52 26.82 16.88
CA LEU A 231 -11.37 25.38 16.80
C LEU A 231 -11.66 24.72 18.14
N THR A 232 -11.24 25.32 19.26
CA THR A 232 -11.54 24.81 20.60
C THR A 232 -13.02 24.94 20.98
N ASP A 233 -13.73 25.96 20.48
CA ASP A 233 -15.17 26.14 20.73
C ASP A 233 -16.03 25.08 20.01
N PHE A 234 -15.55 24.55 18.88
CA PHE A 234 -16.28 23.63 18.01
C PHE A 234 -15.73 22.19 18.05
N SER A 235 -14.83 21.88 18.98
CA SER A 235 -14.26 20.54 19.13
C SER A 235 -14.03 20.16 20.58
N GLN A 236 -13.94 18.86 20.86
CA GLN A 236 -13.71 18.34 22.20
C GLN A 236 -12.85 17.07 22.16
N GLY A 237 -12.10 16.83 23.24
CA GLY A 237 -11.37 15.58 23.46
C GLY A 237 -10.34 15.30 22.36
N GLU A 238 -10.24 14.04 21.91
CA GLU A 238 -9.23 13.66 20.91
C GLU A 238 -9.40 14.41 19.57
N LEU A 239 -10.62 14.85 19.22
CA LEU A 239 -10.86 15.60 17.98
C LEU A 239 -10.46 17.07 18.10
N GLU A 240 -10.42 17.64 19.31
CA GLU A 240 -9.81 18.95 19.56
C GLU A 240 -8.31 18.90 19.28
N ASP A 241 -7.61 17.87 19.81
CA ASP A 241 -6.19 17.65 19.51
C ASP A 241 -5.92 17.52 18.00
N ILE A 242 -6.84 16.89 17.25
CA ILE A 242 -6.74 16.80 15.78
C ILE A 242 -6.93 18.14 15.11
N ASN A 243 -7.96 18.91 15.48
CA ASN A 243 -8.19 20.23 14.92
C ASN A 243 -7.01 21.18 15.20
N LEU A 244 -6.42 21.12 16.39
CA LEU A 244 -5.21 21.87 16.72
C LEU A 244 -3.97 21.41 15.94
N LYS A 245 -3.85 20.11 15.58
CA LYS A 245 -2.80 19.64 14.65
C LYS A 245 -3.01 20.20 13.23
N MET A 246 -4.24 20.25 12.75
CA MET A 246 -4.61 20.81 11.45
C MET A 246 -4.32 22.32 11.39
N TYR A 247 -4.69 23.05 12.43
CA TYR A 247 -4.31 24.44 12.63
C TYR A 247 -2.80 24.64 12.58
N LYS A 248 -2.02 23.88 13.38
CA LYS A 248 -0.55 23.94 13.37
C LYS A 248 0.06 23.65 11.99
N LYS A 249 -0.59 22.81 11.18
CA LYS A 249 -0.20 22.57 9.79
C LYS A 249 -0.48 23.79 8.92
N PHE A 250 -1.68 24.36 9.03
CA PHE A 250 -2.12 25.56 8.32
C PHE A 250 -1.22 26.76 8.64
N VAL A 251 -1.08 27.13 9.92
CA VAL A 251 -0.24 28.26 10.35
C VAL A 251 1.26 28.00 10.15
N GLY A 252 1.66 26.73 10.04
CA GLY A 252 3.00 26.32 9.67
C GLY A 252 3.28 26.35 8.16
N ASN A 253 2.27 26.60 7.31
CA ASN A 253 2.36 26.54 5.84
C ASN A 253 2.97 25.22 5.31
N LYS A 254 2.69 24.12 5.99
CA LYS A 254 3.25 22.81 5.64
C LYS A 254 2.47 22.21 4.46
N GLU A 255 3.19 21.84 3.40
CA GLU A 255 2.61 21.24 2.20
C GLU A 255 2.04 19.82 2.41
N GLY A 256 1.29 19.33 1.42
CA GLY A 256 0.71 17.99 1.39
C GLY A 256 -0.63 17.87 2.13
N ASP A 257 -1.28 16.72 1.98
CA ASP A 257 -2.55 16.42 2.62
C ASP A 257 -2.42 16.24 4.14
N PHE A 258 -3.53 16.36 4.87
CA PHE A 258 -3.64 15.95 6.27
C PHE A 258 -4.45 14.66 6.39
N SER A 259 -3.93 13.67 7.14
CA SER A 259 -4.68 12.47 7.52
C SER A 259 -4.22 12.00 8.90
N ASP A 260 -5.16 11.63 9.77
CA ASP A 260 -4.88 11.12 11.12
C ASP A 260 -5.78 9.90 11.40
N GLU A 261 -5.29 8.96 12.21
CA GLU A 261 -6.03 7.74 12.56
C GLU A 261 -7.23 8.02 13.47
N ILE A 262 -7.14 9.00 14.38
CA ILE A 262 -8.25 9.41 15.26
C ILE A 262 -9.37 10.01 14.41
N LEU A 263 -9.00 10.91 13.49
CA LEU A 263 -9.94 11.52 12.54
C LEU A 263 -10.62 10.45 11.66
N THR A 264 -9.83 9.49 11.18
CA THR A 264 -10.33 8.36 10.38
C THR A 264 -11.29 7.49 11.18
N LYS A 265 -11.00 7.22 12.45
CA LYS A 265 -11.86 6.44 13.33
C LYS A 265 -13.19 7.15 13.58
N ALA A 266 -13.17 8.43 13.93
CA ALA A 266 -14.37 9.23 14.15
C ALA A 266 -15.26 9.28 12.90
N ALA A 267 -14.67 9.58 11.74
CA ALA A 267 -15.38 9.60 10.46
C ALA A 267 -15.99 8.22 10.12
N LYS A 268 -15.27 7.12 10.40
CA LYS A 268 -15.73 5.75 10.14
C LYS A 268 -16.91 5.33 11.03
N GLU A 269 -16.96 5.83 12.26
CA GLU A 269 -18.03 5.53 13.23
C GLU A 269 -19.30 6.37 12.99
N HIS A 270 -19.21 7.43 12.19
CA HIS A 270 -20.33 8.29 11.84
C HIS A 270 -21.38 7.59 10.95
N ASP A 271 -22.66 7.91 11.16
CA ASP A 271 -23.77 7.27 10.46
C ASP A 271 -23.77 7.53 8.95
N SER A 272 -23.27 8.68 8.52
CA SER A 272 -23.12 9.00 7.08
C SER A 272 -22.12 8.05 6.40
N THR A 273 -21.01 7.72 7.05
CA THR A 273 -20.06 6.71 6.54
C THR A 273 -20.65 5.29 6.58
N LYS A 274 -21.42 4.94 7.61
CA LYS A 274 -22.14 3.65 7.64
C LYS A 274 -23.14 3.55 6.48
N LEU A 275 -23.84 4.63 6.17
CA LEU A 275 -24.74 4.71 5.03
C LEU A 275 -23.99 4.56 3.70
N PHE A 276 -22.87 5.27 3.52
CA PHE A 276 -21.98 5.09 2.37
C PHE A 276 -21.60 3.62 2.17
N LEU A 277 -21.10 2.95 3.22
CA LEU A 277 -20.68 1.55 3.17
C LEU A 277 -21.84 0.60 2.83
N LYS A 278 -23.02 0.86 3.40
CA LYS A 278 -24.24 0.11 3.08
C LYS A 278 -24.59 0.25 1.59
N ARG A 279 -24.54 1.47 1.06
CA ARG A 279 -24.85 1.75 -0.35
C ARG A 279 -23.84 1.17 -1.33
N LEU A 280 -22.55 1.26 -1.01
CA LEU A 280 -21.49 0.61 -1.79
C LEU A 280 -21.77 -0.90 -1.91
N LYS A 281 -22.08 -1.55 -0.79
CA LYS A 281 -22.44 -2.98 -0.75
C LYS A 281 -23.69 -3.31 -1.57
N GLU A 282 -24.77 -2.54 -1.41
CA GLU A 282 -26.03 -2.74 -2.15
C GLU A 282 -25.83 -2.61 -3.66
N ASN A 283 -25.04 -1.63 -4.09
CA ASN A 283 -24.72 -1.40 -5.50
C ASN A 283 -23.86 -2.52 -6.08
N MET A 284 -22.82 -2.95 -5.36
CA MET A 284 -22.01 -4.11 -5.76
C MET A 284 -22.87 -5.35 -5.99
N LYS A 285 -23.79 -5.64 -5.07
CA LYS A 285 -24.74 -6.75 -5.21
C LYS A 285 -25.60 -6.62 -6.48
N LEU A 286 -26.18 -5.45 -6.69
CA LEU A 286 -27.05 -5.20 -7.85
C LEU A 286 -26.29 -5.36 -9.17
N GLN A 287 -25.06 -4.83 -9.26
CA GLN A 287 -24.24 -4.97 -10.46
C GLN A 287 -23.84 -6.43 -10.73
N LEU A 288 -23.45 -7.18 -9.69
CA LEU A 288 -23.12 -8.61 -9.85
C LEU A 288 -24.32 -9.49 -10.20
N GLN A 289 -25.53 -9.11 -9.78
CA GLN A 289 -26.78 -9.77 -10.20
C GLN A 289 -27.07 -9.56 -11.69
N GLN A 290 -26.77 -8.38 -12.22
CA GLN A 290 -27.00 -8.02 -13.62
C GLN A 290 -25.90 -8.56 -14.53
N ASN A 291 -24.64 -8.45 -14.09
CA ASN A 291 -23.46 -8.94 -14.77
C ASN A 291 -22.52 -9.64 -13.78
N PRO A 292 -22.49 -10.98 -13.75
CA PRO A 292 -21.58 -11.75 -12.89
C PRO A 292 -20.09 -11.48 -13.13
N ASN A 293 -19.73 -10.84 -14.25
CA ASN A 293 -18.35 -10.48 -14.62
C ASN A 293 -18.03 -8.99 -14.40
N PHE A 294 -18.97 -8.19 -13.86
CA PHE A 294 -18.81 -6.74 -13.63
C PHE A 294 -17.44 -6.36 -13.06
N VAL A 295 -16.99 -7.07 -12.03
CA VAL A 295 -15.71 -6.80 -11.36
C VAL A 295 -14.50 -7.18 -12.21
N PHE A 296 -14.57 -8.29 -12.95
CA PHE A 296 -13.46 -8.77 -13.78
C PHE A 296 -13.31 -7.95 -15.08
N GLU A 297 -14.42 -7.40 -15.56
CA GLU A 297 -14.46 -6.46 -16.70
C GLU A 297 -14.04 -5.03 -16.30
N LYS A 298 -13.67 -4.81 -15.02
CA LYS A 298 -13.25 -3.52 -14.48
C LYS A 298 -14.27 -2.40 -14.70
N GLN A 299 -15.55 -2.74 -14.59
CA GLN A 299 -16.61 -1.76 -14.72
C GLN A 299 -16.68 -0.85 -13.49
N LEU A 300 -17.12 0.39 -13.71
CA LEU A 300 -17.28 1.39 -12.66
C LEU A 300 -18.71 1.39 -12.13
N LEU A 301 -18.85 1.57 -10.82
CA LEU A 301 -20.07 2.03 -10.18
C LEU A 301 -20.25 3.51 -10.54
N VAL A 302 -20.88 3.77 -11.69
CA VAL A 302 -21.17 5.12 -12.15
C VAL A 302 -22.40 5.64 -11.40
N ASN A 303 -22.20 6.65 -10.56
CA ASN A 303 -23.30 7.43 -10.01
C ASN A 303 -23.67 8.53 -11.01
N ASN A 304 -24.93 8.57 -11.44
CA ASN A 304 -25.42 9.56 -12.41
C ASN A 304 -26.05 10.81 -11.76
N ASP A 305 -26.11 10.94 -10.44
CA ASP A 305 -26.83 12.05 -9.80
C ASP A 305 -25.96 12.81 -8.76
N LYS A 306 -25.64 14.07 -9.08
CA LYS A 306 -25.17 15.23 -8.27
C LYS A 306 -24.74 14.91 -6.81
N ASN A 307 -23.45 14.61 -6.62
CA ASN A 307 -22.77 13.96 -5.48
C ASN A 307 -22.71 14.68 -4.10
N LEU A 308 -23.75 15.36 -3.65
CA LEU A 308 -23.85 15.77 -2.24
C LEU A 308 -25.11 15.16 -1.63
N TYR A 309 -24.92 14.34 -0.58
CA TYR A 309 -26.06 13.93 0.22
C TYR A 309 -26.51 15.12 1.07
N ILE A 310 -27.62 15.73 0.67
CA ILE A 310 -28.29 16.75 1.46
C ILE A 310 -29.20 16.02 2.46
N PRO A 311 -28.99 16.18 3.79
CA PRO A 311 -29.86 15.60 4.81
C PRO A 311 -31.34 15.90 4.51
N GLY A 312 -32.17 14.87 4.47
CA GLY A 312 -33.62 14.98 4.20
C GLY A 312 -34.03 14.74 2.74
N THR A 313 -33.10 14.56 1.82
CA THR A 313 -33.42 14.18 0.43
C THR A 313 -33.65 12.67 0.27
N LYS A 314 -34.56 12.28 -0.65
CA LYS A 314 -34.82 10.87 -0.95
C LYS A 314 -33.69 10.30 -1.81
N ILE A 315 -32.76 9.59 -1.17
CA ILE A 315 -31.65 8.90 -1.84
C ILE A 315 -32.19 7.77 -2.73
N GLN A 316 -31.76 7.72 -4.00
CA GLN A 316 -32.11 6.60 -4.87
C GLN A 316 -31.28 5.37 -4.51
N ARG A 317 -31.82 4.18 -4.78
CA ARG A 317 -31.15 2.90 -4.43
C ARG A 317 -29.79 2.72 -5.13
N LYS A 318 -29.58 3.41 -6.26
CA LYS A 318 -28.38 3.34 -7.09
C LYS A 318 -27.25 4.30 -6.66
N ASP A 319 -27.49 5.16 -5.67
CA ASP A 319 -26.52 6.21 -5.31
C ASP A 319 -25.57 5.74 -4.21
N ILE A 320 -24.33 6.20 -4.26
CA ILE A 320 -23.33 6.05 -3.18
C ILE A 320 -23.02 7.47 -2.68
N PRO A 321 -23.71 7.93 -1.62
CA PRO A 321 -23.65 9.32 -1.18
C PRO A 321 -22.30 9.65 -0.54
N SER A 322 -21.67 10.77 -0.93
CA SER A 322 -20.53 11.32 -0.21
C SER A 322 -20.90 11.53 1.27
N PRO A 323 -20.09 11.05 2.22
CA PRO A 323 -20.35 11.27 3.64
C PRO A 323 -20.39 12.76 4.01
N THR A 324 -21.27 13.07 4.94
CA THR A 324 -21.44 14.38 5.58
C THR A 324 -21.39 14.21 7.09
N TYR A 325 -20.75 15.15 7.77
CA TYR A 325 -20.36 15.11 9.17
C TYR A 325 -20.81 16.41 9.87
N SER A 326 -22.11 16.64 9.91
CA SER A 326 -22.71 17.87 10.44
C SER A 326 -22.70 17.99 11.97
N ASP A 327 -21.67 17.45 12.64
CA ASP A 327 -21.47 17.60 14.07
C ASP A 327 -20.87 18.98 14.38
N LYS A 328 -21.57 19.76 15.19
CA LYS A 328 -21.19 21.14 15.48
C LYS A 328 -20.12 21.28 16.55
N TYR A 329 -20.03 20.37 17.53
CA TYR A 329 -19.21 20.61 18.74
C TYR A 329 -18.28 19.46 19.09
N GLY A 330 -18.46 18.27 18.50
CA GLY A 330 -17.53 17.16 18.71
C GLY A 330 -16.25 17.27 17.88
N GLY A 331 -16.12 18.26 17.00
CA GLY A 331 -14.90 18.54 16.24
C GLY A 331 -14.79 17.84 14.89
N LEU A 332 -15.66 16.89 14.57
CA LEU A 332 -15.62 16.24 13.26
C LEU A 332 -16.13 17.17 12.15
N GLY A 333 -17.15 17.98 12.44
CA GLY A 333 -17.68 18.95 11.48
C GLY A 333 -16.69 20.05 11.14
N ILE A 334 -15.99 20.65 12.12
CA ILE A 334 -15.00 21.69 11.79
C ILE A 334 -13.73 21.14 11.11
N ALA A 335 -13.48 19.82 11.21
CA ALA A 335 -12.36 19.18 10.53
C ALA A 335 -12.62 18.86 9.04
N ILE A 336 -13.84 18.42 8.71
CA ILE A 336 -14.19 17.87 7.37
C ILE A 336 -15.61 18.23 6.90
N ASN A 337 -16.49 18.74 7.76
CA ASN A 337 -17.91 19.07 7.54
C ASN A 337 -18.63 18.19 6.50
N ASP A 338 -18.54 18.52 5.21
CA ASP A 338 -19.01 17.69 4.12
C ASP A 338 -17.84 17.22 3.24
N THR A 339 -17.85 15.97 2.80
CA THR A 339 -16.75 15.48 1.95
C THR A 339 -16.85 16.02 0.53
N TRP A 340 -15.80 16.72 0.07
CA TRP A 340 -15.66 17.11 -1.35
C TRP A 340 -15.80 15.92 -2.30
N GLY A 341 -15.19 14.78 -1.98
CA GLY A 341 -15.31 13.58 -2.81
C GLY A 341 -14.69 12.33 -2.23
N TYR A 342 -14.71 11.26 -3.04
CA TYR A 342 -14.20 9.95 -2.64
C TYR A 342 -13.65 9.10 -3.79
N ASN A 343 -12.76 8.19 -3.42
CA ASN A 343 -12.31 7.07 -4.24
C ASN A 343 -12.57 5.75 -3.50
N VAL A 344 -13.13 4.76 -4.20
CA VAL A 344 -13.22 3.38 -3.73
C VAL A 344 -12.38 2.50 -4.64
N ILE A 345 -11.33 1.92 -4.08
CA ILE A 345 -10.44 0.99 -4.77
C ILE A 345 -10.82 -0.40 -4.30
N ILE A 346 -11.24 -1.27 -5.21
CA ILE A 346 -11.35 -2.70 -4.90
C ILE A 346 -9.94 -3.28 -4.94
N THR A 347 -9.50 -3.92 -3.86
CA THR A 347 -8.14 -4.47 -3.72
C THR A 347 -8.11 -5.98 -3.77
N ASN A 348 -9.27 -6.62 -3.53
CA ASN A 348 -9.43 -8.06 -3.68
C ASN A 348 -10.89 -8.40 -4.00
N PHE A 349 -11.10 -9.46 -4.78
CA PHE A 349 -12.43 -9.98 -5.09
C PHE A 349 -12.41 -11.49 -5.30
N VAL A 350 -13.30 -12.19 -4.62
CA VAL A 350 -13.53 -13.64 -4.77
C VAL A 350 -15.03 -13.88 -4.84
N LYS A 351 -15.49 -14.73 -5.77
CA LYS A 351 -16.89 -15.16 -5.87
C LYS A 351 -17.01 -16.68 -5.86
N ASP A 352 -18.08 -17.19 -5.25
CA ASP A 352 -18.56 -18.56 -5.37
C ASP A 352 -19.86 -18.52 -6.17
N GLU A 353 -19.80 -18.97 -7.43
CA GLU A 353 -20.94 -18.93 -8.34
C GLU A 353 -22.05 -19.91 -7.93
N LYS A 354 -21.69 -21.03 -7.28
CA LYS A 354 -22.67 -22.04 -6.85
C LYS A 354 -23.50 -21.53 -5.67
N LYS A 355 -22.83 -20.90 -4.70
CA LYS A 355 -23.49 -20.31 -3.53
C LYS A 355 -24.03 -18.91 -3.80
N ARG A 356 -23.72 -18.34 -4.96
CA ARG A 356 -23.98 -16.94 -5.32
C ARG A 356 -23.50 -15.99 -4.22
N THR A 357 -22.29 -16.22 -3.73
CA THR A 357 -21.66 -15.37 -2.70
C THR A 357 -20.41 -14.71 -3.22
N PHE A 358 -20.08 -13.53 -2.70
CA PHE A 358 -18.82 -12.86 -2.97
C PHE A 358 -18.18 -12.31 -1.70
N ALA A 359 -16.87 -12.20 -1.73
CA ALA A 359 -16.04 -11.49 -0.77
C ALA A 359 -15.25 -10.42 -1.53
N ALA A 360 -15.34 -9.17 -1.09
CA ALA A 360 -14.62 -8.04 -1.67
C ALA A 360 -13.89 -7.28 -0.58
N THR A 361 -12.68 -6.79 -0.88
CA THR A 361 -11.92 -5.89 0.00
C THR A 361 -11.74 -4.56 -0.69
N PHE A 362 -11.96 -3.48 0.05
CA PHE A 362 -11.89 -2.11 -0.45
C PHE A 362 -10.92 -1.25 0.36
N ASP A 363 -10.22 -0.37 -0.34
CA ASP A 363 -9.62 0.82 0.23
C ASP A 363 -10.47 2.03 -0.18
N ILE A 364 -10.87 2.84 0.79
CA ILE A 364 -11.76 3.98 0.58
C ILE A 364 -11.06 5.22 1.10
N ASP A 365 -10.97 6.23 0.25
CA ASP A 365 -10.45 7.54 0.62
C ASP A 365 -11.59 8.56 0.47
N PHE A 366 -11.97 9.23 1.57
CA PHE A 366 -12.77 10.45 1.51
C PHE A 366 -11.85 11.64 1.62
N PHE A 367 -12.11 12.70 0.86
CA PHE A 367 -11.30 13.91 0.92
C PHE A 367 -12.17 15.15 0.91
N ASP A 368 -11.66 16.19 1.57
CA ASP A 368 -12.27 17.51 1.67
C ASP A 368 -11.21 18.63 1.67
N HIS A 369 -11.61 19.89 1.58
CA HIS A 369 -10.72 21.06 1.58
C HIS A 369 -10.75 21.75 2.94
N TYR A 370 -9.57 21.85 3.57
CA TYR A 370 -9.38 22.66 4.77
C TYR A 370 -8.96 24.07 4.37
N GLY A 371 -9.96 24.86 4.00
CA GLY A 371 -9.85 26.26 3.63
C GLY A 371 -11.24 26.85 3.44
N LEU A 372 -11.30 28.17 3.32
CA LEU A 372 -12.54 28.91 3.16
C LEU A 372 -12.64 29.50 1.76
N ASN A 373 -13.85 29.76 1.28
CA ASN A 373 -14.13 30.59 0.12
C ASN A 373 -14.96 31.82 0.50
N SER A 374 -15.25 32.66 -0.50
CA SER A 374 -15.97 33.91 -0.28
C SER A 374 -17.38 33.72 0.31
N GLU A 375 -18.06 32.62 0.02
CA GLU A 375 -19.39 32.33 0.57
C GLU A 375 -19.34 32.04 2.08
N ASP A 376 -18.21 31.56 2.60
CA ASP A 376 -18.06 31.27 4.04
C ASP A 376 -18.13 32.52 4.89
N ILE A 377 -17.66 33.65 4.37
CA ILE A 377 -17.66 34.92 5.12
C ILE A 377 -18.70 35.92 4.61
N ASP A 378 -19.48 35.62 3.57
CA ASP A 378 -20.52 36.54 3.09
C ASP A 378 -21.76 36.47 4.00
N PRO A 379 -22.09 37.54 4.77
CA PRO A 379 -23.26 37.53 5.64
C PRO A 379 -24.60 37.45 4.89
N LYS A 380 -24.62 37.69 3.58
CA LYS A 380 -25.83 37.51 2.74
C LYS A 380 -26.09 36.04 2.42
N ILE A 381 -25.05 35.21 2.45
CA ILE A 381 -25.13 33.77 2.18
C ILE A 381 -25.15 32.99 3.50
N LYS A 382 -24.23 33.31 4.42
CA LYS A 382 -23.99 32.61 5.70
C LYS A 382 -23.99 33.55 6.91
N GLY A 383 -24.92 34.51 6.99
CA GLY A 383 -25.03 35.46 8.11
C GLY A 383 -26.01 35.09 9.24
N GLY A 384 -26.40 33.82 9.35
CA GLY A 384 -27.22 33.33 10.45
C GLY A 384 -26.46 33.28 11.79
N PHE A 385 -27.18 33.19 12.92
CA PHE A 385 -26.58 33.19 14.28
C PHE A 385 -25.59 32.03 14.52
N PHE A 386 -25.69 30.94 13.76
CA PHE A 386 -24.78 29.78 13.84
C PHE A 386 -24.04 29.52 12.52
N GLU A 387 -23.95 30.54 11.66
CA GLU A 387 -23.29 30.43 10.36
C GLU A 387 -21.90 31.07 10.38
N PRO A 388 -20.95 30.58 9.56
CA PRO A 388 -19.55 30.99 9.62
C PRO A 388 -19.30 32.51 9.53
N ALA A 389 -20.06 33.26 8.73
CA ALA A 389 -19.84 34.71 8.56
C ALA A 389 -20.09 35.53 9.84
N SER A 390 -20.71 34.94 10.86
CA SER A 390 -21.02 35.57 12.15
C SER A 390 -19.94 35.34 13.22
N PHE A 391 -18.94 34.50 12.97
CA PHE A 391 -17.89 34.19 13.95
C PHE A 391 -16.55 34.81 13.58
N GLU A 392 -15.92 35.46 14.55
CA GLU A 392 -14.65 36.17 14.34
C GLU A 392 -13.53 35.23 13.89
N GLY A 393 -13.46 34.01 14.43
CA GLY A 393 -12.46 33.03 14.03
C GLY A 393 -12.53 32.63 12.55
N PHE A 394 -13.71 32.56 11.94
CA PHE A 394 -13.84 32.27 10.50
C PHE A 394 -13.39 33.47 9.66
N LEU A 395 -13.70 34.70 10.09
CA LEU A 395 -13.18 35.92 9.44
C LEU A 395 -11.65 35.99 9.52
N CYS A 396 -11.08 35.67 10.68
CA CYS A 396 -9.64 35.62 10.91
C CYS A 396 -8.96 34.54 10.05
N TRP A 397 -9.52 33.33 10.01
CA TRP A 397 -9.07 32.25 9.12
C TRP A 397 -9.07 32.71 7.66
N PHE A 398 -10.16 33.31 7.19
CA PHE A 398 -10.27 33.81 5.82
C PHE A 398 -9.18 34.84 5.49
N ILE A 399 -8.91 35.79 6.39
CA ILE A 399 -7.87 36.80 6.21
C ILE A 399 -6.47 36.15 6.21
N LEU A 400 -6.22 35.18 7.09
CA LEU A 400 -4.96 34.42 7.09
C LEU A 400 -4.74 33.77 5.70
N GLN A 401 -5.77 33.14 5.15
CA GLN A 401 -5.69 32.46 3.85
C GLN A 401 -5.52 33.44 2.67
N HIS A 402 -6.49 34.32 2.45
CA HIS A 402 -6.63 35.08 1.21
C HIS A 402 -5.81 36.38 1.17
N LYS A 403 -5.44 36.94 2.32
CA LYS A 403 -4.56 38.12 2.42
C LYS A 403 -3.13 37.73 2.84
N CYS A 404 -2.99 36.95 3.91
CA CYS A 404 -1.67 36.68 4.49
C CYS A 404 -0.92 35.53 3.81
N GLY A 405 -1.59 34.76 2.94
CA GLY A 405 -0.98 33.71 2.13
C GLY A 405 -0.71 32.41 2.88
N TYR A 406 -1.49 32.13 3.92
CA TYR A 406 -1.52 30.82 4.55
C TYR A 406 -2.22 29.82 3.61
N LYS A 407 -1.57 28.68 3.36
CA LYS A 407 -1.99 27.74 2.33
C LYS A 407 -2.98 26.71 2.89
N PRO A 408 -4.19 26.60 2.32
CA PRO A 408 -5.12 25.52 2.64
C PRO A 408 -4.55 24.17 2.16
N PHE A 409 -5.15 23.08 2.63
CA PHE A 409 -4.75 21.72 2.26
C PHE A 409 -5.94 20.77 2.19
N CYS A 410 -5.78 19.60 1.58
CA CYS A 410 -6.83 18.59 1.61
C CYS A 410 -6.76 17.75 2.88
N THR A 411 -7.91 17.54 3.52
CA THR A 411 -8.08 16.55 4.58
C THR A 411 -8.47 15.22 3.95
N VAL A 412 -7.92 14.09 4.43
CA VAL A 412 -8.15 12.76 3.86
C VAL A 412 -8.45 11.73 4.94
N ILE A 413 -9.63 11.12 4.88
CA ILE A 413 -10.02 9.94 5.65
C ILE A 413 -9.62 8.69 4.86
N LYS A 414 -8.85 7.78 5.47
CA LYS A 414 -8.32 6.58 4.79
C LYS A 414 -8.84 5.30 5.46
N ILE A 415 -9.90 4.71 4.92
CA ILE A 415 -10.43 3.42 5.39
C ILE A 415 -9.79 2.30 4.55
N LYS A 416 -8.83 1.58 5.13
CA LYS A 416 -8.12 0.49 4.44
C LYS A 416 -8.67 -0.89 4.78
N ASN A 417 -8.51 -1.83 3.86
CA ASN A 417 -8.84 -3.25 4.03
C ASN A 417 -10.29 -3.51 4.50
N LYS A 418 -11.26 -2.71 4.01
CA LYS A 418 -12.67 -2.91 4.35
C LYS A 418 -13.22 -4.10 3.59
N THR A 419 -13.44 -5.21 4.30
CA THR A 419 -14.02 -6.43 3.70
C THR A 419 -15.54 -6.48 3.81
N VAL A 420 -16.18 -6.97 2.74
CA VAL A 420 -17.62 -7.22 2.63
C VAL A 420 -17.82 -8.65 2.13
N ASN A 421 -18.74 -9.40 2.76
CA ASN A 421 -19.09 -10.78 2.38
C ASN A 421 -20.61 -10.87 2.20
N GLU A 422 -21.08 -11.18 1.00
CA GLU A 422 -22.52 -11.11 0.69
C GLU A 422 -22.98 -12.22 -0.24
N THR A 423 -24.30 -12.41 -0.27
CA THR A 423 -25.00 -13.18 -1.30
C THR A 423 -25.56 -12.22 -2.36
N TYR A 424 -25.33 -12.52 -3.64
CA TYR A 424 -25.81 -11.72 -4.78
C TYR A 424 -26.84 -12.45 -5.65
#